data_AF-A0A2A6NIB4-F1
#
_entry.id   AF-A0A2A6NIB4-F1
#
_cell.length_a   1.000
_cell.length_b   1.000
_cell.length_c   1.000
_cell.angle_alpha   90.00
_cell.angle_beta   90.00
_cell.angle_gamma   90.00
#
_symmetry.space_group_name_H-M   'P 1'
#
loop_
_entity.id
_entity.type
_entity.pdbx_description
1 polymer ?
#
loop_
_entity_poly.entity_id
_entity_poly.type
_entity_poly.pdbx_seq_one_letter_code
_entity_poly.pdbx_strand_id
1 'polypeptide(L)' 'MNQHAMLNVTRSETMLRPDGRSAILLETKEMSVIASEVNREAIAALRLHLARAEMHILQSQNQTKN' A
#
# COMPACT_ATOMS: atom_id res chain seq x y z
N MET A 1 14.08 -2.99 23.93
CA MET A 1 14.70 -2.85 22.59
C MET A 1 13.82 -3.60 21.61
N ASN A 2 12.98 -2.91 20.84
CA ASN A 2 12.14 -3.54 19.83
C ASN A 2 12.98 -3.77 18.58
N GLN A 3 13.43 -5.01 18.40
CA GLN A 3 14.05 -5.43 17.15
C GLN A 3 12.93 -5.49 16.10
N HIS A 4 12.96 -4.59 15.12
CA HIS A 4 12.13 -4.75 13.93
C HIS A 4 12.63 -5.99 13.19
N ALA A 5 11.95 -7.12 13.38
CA ALA A 5 12.23 -8.32 12.60
C ALA A 5 11.92 -8.02 11.14
N MET A 6 12.94 -8.11 10.29
CA MET A 6 12.74 -8.04 8.84
C MET A 6 12.08 -9.35 8.40
N LEU A 7 10.87 -9.25 7.85
CA LEU A 7 10.10 -10.40 7.36
C LEU A 7 10.20 -10.47 5.84
N ASN A 8 10.58 -11.63 5.31
CA ASN A 8 10.62 -11.89 3.88
C ASN A 8 9.27 -12.42 3.42
N VAL A 9 8.51 -11.58 2.72
CA VAL A 9 7.22 -11.96 2.12
C VAL A 9 7.45 -12.80 0.88
N THR A 10 6.86 -14.00 0.83
CA THR A 10 6.91 -14.91 -0.32
C THR A 10 5.69 -14.82 -1.20
N ARG A 11 4.53 -14.50 -0.62
CA ARG A 11 3.27 -14.31 -1.34
C ARG A 11 2.44 -13.26 -0.64
N SER A 12 1.73 -12.46 -1.44
CA SER A 12 0.73 -11.53 -0.96
C SER A 12 -0.58 -11.73 -1.70
N GLU A 13 -1.70 -11.75 -0.99
CA GLU A 13 -3.03 -11.85 -1.58
C GLU A 13 -3.97 -10.82 -0.95
N THR A 14 -4.73 -10.11 -1.79
CA THR A 14 -5.79 -9.23 -1.30
C THR A 14 -7.07 -10.03 -1.12
N MET A 15 -7.71 -9.93 0.04
CA MET A 15 -8.96 -10.62 0.33
C MET A 15 -9.99 -9.70 0.96
N LEU A 16 -11.26 -10.06 0.78
CA LEU A 16 -12.38 -9.47 1.50
C LEU A 16 -12.72 -10.37 2.69
N ARG A 17 -12.70 -9.80 3.89
CA ARG A 17 -13.07 -10.51 5.12
C ARG A 17 -14.60 -10.68 5.18
N PRO A 18 -15.10 -11.66 5.96
CA PRO A 18 -16.54 -11.85 6.17
C PRO A 18 -17.26 -10.62 6.75
N ASP A 19 -16.54 -9.76 7.46
CA ASP A 19 -17.06 -8.49 8.01
C ASP A 19 -17.08 -7.34 6.98
N GLY A 20 -16.76 -7.61 5.71
CA GLY A 20 -16.77 -6.63 4.62
C GLY A 20 -15.51 -5.78 4.53
N ARG A 21 -14.53 -5.94 5.43
CA ARG A 21 -13.28 -5.18 5.40
C ARG A 21 -12.25 -5.83 4.47
N SER A 22 -11.41 -5.02 3.85
CA SER A 22 -10.29 -5.54 3.06
C SER A 22 -9.13 -5.91 3.96
N ALA A 23 -8.41 -6.95 3.58
CA ALA A 23 -7.16 -7.34 4.20
C ALA A 23 -6.16 -7.79 3.14
N ILE A 24 -4.88 -7.71 3.49
CA ILE A 24 -3.81 -8.36 2.75
C ILE A 24 -3.32 -9.53 3.59
N LEU A 25 -3.32 -10.70 2.98
CA LEU A 25 -2.70 -11.89 3.49
C LEU A 25 -1.24 -11.90 3.01
N LEU A 26 -0.32 -12.03 3.95
CA LEU A 26 1.12 -12.13 3.69
C LEU A 26 1.58 -13.50 4.14
N GLU A 27 2.09 -14.30 3.22
CA GLU A 27 2.88 -15.48 3.56
C GLU A 27 4.34 -15.02 3.70
N THR A 28 4.97 -15.36 4.81
CA THR A 28 6.37 -15.01 5.06
C THR A 28 7.21 -16.28 5.20
N LYS A 29 8.52 -16.18 5.02
CA LYS A 29 9.42 -17.33 5.27
C LYS A 29 9.62 -17.59 6.75
N GLU A 30 9.65 -16.53 7.55
CA GLU A 30 10.01 -16.56 8.97
C GLU A 30 8.81 -16.83 9.88
N MET A 31 7.63 -16.38 9.47
CA MET A 31 6.37 -16.57 10.19
C MET A 31 5.34 -17.26 9.29
N SER A 32 4.34 -17.88 9.90
CA SER A 32 3.17 -18.35 9.16
C SER A 32 2.39 -17.17 8.57
N VAL A 33 1.23 -17.45 7.99
CA VAL A 33 0.39 -16.47 7.32
C VAL A 33 -0.02 -15.33 8.25
N ILE A 34 0.26 -14.08 7.84
CA ILE A 34 -0.11 -12.86 8.55
C ILE A 34 -1.24 -12.17 7.78
N ALA A 35 -2.39 -11.94 8.41
CA ALA A 35 -3.45 -11.12 7.85
C ALA A 35 -3.38 -9.70 8.42
N SER A 36 -3.21 -8.71 7.54
CA SER A 36 -3.20 -7.28 7.91
C SER A 36 -4.42 -6.57 7.34
N GLU A 37 -5.16 -5.86 8.18
CA GLU A 37 -6.32 -5.09 7.76
C GLU A 37 -5.92 -3.90 6.89
N VAL A 38 -6.73 -3.65 5.86
CA VAL A 38 -6.52 -2.57 4.92
C VAL A 38 -7.72 -1.64 4.94
N ASN A 39 -7.47 -0.38 5.33
CA ASN A 39 -8.45 0.68 5.19
C ASN A 39 -8.54 1.11 3.70
N ARG A 40 -9.61 0.72 3.03
CA ARG A 40 -9.82 1.01 1.60
C ARG A 40 -9.94 2.51 1.31
N GLU A 41 -10.55 3.27 2.21
CA GLU A 41 -10.73 4.71 2.06
C GLU A 41 -9.37 5.43 2.13
N ALA A 42 -8.51 5.01 3.06
CA ALA A 42 -7.16 5.55 3.17
C ALA A 42 -6.33 5.27 1.91
N ILE A 43 -6.41 4.06 1.34
CA ILE A 43 -5.73 3.75 0.06
C ILE A 43 -6.29 4.57 -1.10
N ALA A 44 -7.61 4.72 -1.19
CA ALA A 44 -8.24 5.52 -2.24
C ALA A 44 -7.81 6.99 -2.16
N ALA A 45 -7.80 7.56 -0.96
CA ALA A 45 -7.31 8.91 -0.71
C ALA A 45 -5.83 9.06 -1.10
N LEU A 46 -4.97 8.12 -0.70
CA LEU A 46 -3.55 8.13 -1.06
C LEU A 46 -3.35 8.11 -2.59
N ARG A 47 -4.06 7.22 -3.31
CA ARG A 47 -3.99 7.15 -4.78
C ARG A 47 -4.39 8.47 -5.44
N LEU A 48 -5.44 9.12 -4.95
CA LEU A 48 -5.87 10.42 -5.45
C LEU A 48 -4.80 11.50 -5.20
N HIS A 49 -4.20 11.53 -4.01
CA HIS A 49 -3.13 12.47 -3.68
C HIS A 49 -1.88 12.27 -4.55
N LEU A 50 -1.49 11.02 -4.78
CA LEU A 50 -0.37 10.68 -5.67
C LEU A 50 -0.64 11.13 -7.11
N ALA A 51 -1.81 10.82 -7.66
CA ALA A 51 -2.18 11.24 -9.02
C ALA A 51 -2.17 12.77 -9.19
N ARG A 52 -2.62 13.50 -8.15
CA ARG A 52 -2.55 14.98 -8.14
C ARG A 52 -1.11 15.47 -8.09
N ALA A 53 -0.26 14.86 -7.27
CA ALA A 53 1.15 15.21 -7.18
C ALA A 53 1.89 14.95 -8.51
N GLU A 54 1.64 13.81 -9.16
CA GLU A 54 2.19 13.47 -10.47
C GLU A 54 1.77 14.49 -11.54
N MET A 55 0.48 14.83 -11.60
CA MET A 55 -0.02 15.84 -12.54
C MET A 55 0.65 17.20 -12.30
N HIS A 56 0.80 17.62 -11.04
CA HIS A 56 1.46 18.87 -10.69
C HIS A 56 2.94 18.88 -11.14
N ILE A 57 3.68 17.79 -10.91
CA ILE A 57 5.07 17.64 -11.37
C ILE A 57 5.17 17.75 -12.89
N LEU A 58 4.30 17.03 -13.62
CA LEU A 58 4.27 17.06 -15.08
C LEU A 58 3.96 18.47 -15.62
N GLN A 59 3.04 19.18 -14.99
CA GLN A 59 2.72 20.57 -15.35
C GLN A 59 3.89 21.53 -15.07
N SER A 60 4.53 21.42 -13.90
CA SER A 60 5.69 22.24 -13.56
C SER A 60 6.85 22.03 -14.53
N GLN A 61 7.13 20.79 -14.93
CA GLN A 61 8.19 20.47 -15.90
C GLN A 61 7.91 21.07 -17.29
N ASN A 62 6.64 21.11 -17.71
CA ASN A 62 6.24 21.72 -18.97
C ASN A 62 6.29 23.26 -18.94
N GLN A 63 6.08 23.88 -17.78
CA GLN A 63 6.19 25.34 -17.63
C GLN A 63 7.64 25.84 -17.63
N THR A 64 8.59 25.08 -17.10
CA THR A 64 10.01 25.47 -17.08
C THR A 64 10.74 25.33 -18.43
N LYS A 65 10.07 24.88 -19.49
CA LYS A 65 10.65 24.68 -20.83
C LYS A 65 10.30 25.76 -21.85
N ASN A 66 9.53 26.78 -21.47
CA ASN A 66 9.17 27.92 -22.33
C ASN A 66 9.99 29.17 -22.02
#